data_AF-A0A973AHG6-F1
#
_entry.id   AF-A0A973AHG6-F1
#
_cell.length_a   1.000
_cell.length_b   1.000
_cell.length_c   1.000
_cell.angle_alpha   90.00
_cell.angle_beta   90.00
_cell.angle_gamma   90.00
#
_symmetry.space_group_name_H-M   'P 1'
#
loop_
_entity.id
_entity.type
_entity.pdbx_description
1 polymer ?
#
loop_
_entity_poly.entity_id
_entity_poly.type
_entity_poly.pdbx_seq_one_letter_code
_entity_poly.pdbx_strand_id
1 'polypeptide(L)'
;MSIVYDKHEGVLQVPRSAIIETVSEMFVFVVEDGVGLRKTVETGFSSNGMVEIKSGLSDRENVITVGHLGLKNEAKVVVINASAEDAE
;
A
#
# COMPACT_ATOMS: atom_id res chain seq x y z
N MET A 1 21.89 -22.14 -15.13
CA MET A 1 20.78 -21.18 -15.27
C MET A 1 19.97 -21.26 -13.99
N SER A 2 20.34 -20.45 -12.99
CA SER A 2 19.68 -20.48 -11.68
C SER A 2 18.60 -19.43 -11.68
N ILE A 3 17.35 -19.86 -11.66
CA ILE A 3 16.23 -18.98 -11.33
C ILE A 3 16.33 -18.77 -9.83
N VAL A 4 16.75 -17.57 -9.41
CA VAL A 4 16.71 -17.16 -8.01
C VAL A 4 15.25 -16.84 -7.71
N TYR A 5 14.55 -17.80 -7.10
CA TYR A 5 13.21 -17.62 -6.58
C TYR A 5 13.33 -17.25 -5.10
N ASP A 6 13.49 -15.96 -4.83
CA ASP A 6 13.52 -15.43 -3.47
C ASP A 6 12.08 -15.32 -2.97
N LYS A 7 11.65 -16.30 -2.16
CA LYS A 7 10.35 -16.29 -1.50
C LYS A 7 10.54 -15.73 -0.10
N HIS A 8 10.41 -14.42 0.05
CA HIS A 8 10.30 -13.82 1.37
C HIS A 8 8.91 -14.16 1.94
N GLU A 9 8.85 -14.96 3.00
CA GLU A 9 7.62 -15.16 3.77
C GLU A 9 7.50 -14.01 4.79
N GLY A 10 6.33 -13.36 4.87
CA GLY A 10 6.10 -12.21 5.76
C GLY A 10 6.45 -10.82 5.20
N VAL A 11 6.63 -10.67 3.89
CA VAL A 11 6.76 -9.34 3.26
C VAL A 11 5.41 -8.71 2.98
N LEU A 12 5.31 -7.43 3.33
CA LEU A 12 4.14 -6.61 3.02
C LEU A 12 4.00 -6.49 1.51
N GLN A 13 2.84 -6.88 1.00
CA GLN A 13 2.49 -6.68 -0.39
C GLN A 13 1.23 -5.85 -0.48
N VAL A 14 1.24 -4.90 -1.41
CA VAL A 14 0.08 -4.07 -1.72
C VAL A 14 -0.29 -4.24 -3.19
N PRO A 15 -1.56 -4.07 -3.57
CA PRO A 15 -1.93 -4.03 -4.97
C PRO A 15 -1.17 -2.91 -5.69
N ARG A 16 -0.72 -3.17 -6.93
CA ARG A 16 -0.04 -2.14 -7.75
C ARG A 16 -0.89 -0.88 -7.92
N SER A 17 -2.22 -1.03 -7.93
CA SER A 17 -3.17 0.09 -8.02
C SER A 17 -3.14 1.04 -6.82
N ALA A 18 -2.57 0.63 -5.69
CA ALA A 18 -2.41 1.50 -4.52
C ALA A 18 -1.13 2.35 -4.55
N ILE A 19 -0.16 1.98 -5.40
CA ILE A 19 1.12 2.68 -5.49
C ILE A 19 1.00 3.81 -6.49
N ILE A 20 1.39 4.99 -6.04
CA ILE A 20 1.46 6.19 -6.86
C ILE A 20 2.94 6.47 -7.10
N GLU A 21 3.32 6.40 -8.36
CA GLU A 21 4.68 6.70 -8.81
C GLU A 21 4.73 8.13 -9.35
N THR A 22 5.69 8.89 -8.86
CA THR A 22 6.03 10.21 -9.37
C THR A 22 7.43 10.20 -9.95
N VAL A 23 7.83 11.30 -10.59
CA VAL A 23 9.16 11.44 -11.19
C VAL A 23 10.28 11.28 -10.16
N SER A 24 10.02 11.58 -8.88
CA SER A 24 11.02 11.54 -7.81
C SER A 24 10.88 10.39 -6.82
N GLU A 25 9.67 9.87 -6.60
CA GLU A 25 9.42 8.91 -5.52
C GLU A 25 8.15 8.08 -5.73
N MET A 26 8.07 6.96 -5.03
CA MET A 26 6.87 6.13 -4.92
C MET A 26 6.24 6.31 -3.55
N PHE A 27 4.93 6.42 -3.50
CA PHE A 27 4.19 6.55 -2.25
C PHE A 27 2.83 5.84 -2.33
N VAL A 28 2.28 5.55 -1.16
CA VAL A 28 0.91 5.05 -0.99
C VAL A 28 0.13 6.02 -0.11
N PHE A 29 -1.19 5.91 -0.13
CA PHE A 29 -2.03 6.55 0.88
C PHE A 29 -2.49 5.51 1.89
N VAL A 30 -2.32 5.82 3.17
CA VAL A 30 -2.86 5.03 4.29
C VAL A 30 -4.02 5.77 4.93
N VAL A 31 -4.92 5.04 5.58
CA VAL A 31 -6.00 5.62 6.38
C VAL A 31 -5.64 5.56 7.85
N GLU A 32 -5.58 6.72 8.49
CA GLU A 32 -5.43 6.86 9.94
C GLU A 32 -6.56 7.78 10.44
N ASP A 33 -7.38 7.30 11.38
CA ASP A 33 -8.51 8.05 11.95
C ASP A 33 -9.46 8.71 10.93
N GLY A 34 -9.68 8.05 9.79
CA GLY A 34 -10.53 8.57 8.70
C GLY A 34 -9.89 9.67 7.86
N VAL A 35 -8.57 9.83 7.96
CA VAL A 35 -7.75 10.76 7.18
C VAL A 35 -6.80 9.97 6.29
N GLY A 36 -6.74 10.35 5.01
CA GLY A 36 -5.80 9.80 4.05
C GLY A 36 -4.44 10.47 4.20
N LEU A 37 -3.45 9.73 4.68
CA LEU A 37 -2.08 10.19 4.85
C LEU A 37 -1.18 9.62 3.76
N ARG A 38 -0.36 10.48 3.17
CA ARG A 38 0.66 10.06 2.21
C ARG A 38 1.86 9.47 2.94
N LYS A 39 2.27 8.26 2.55
CA LYS A 39 3.51 7.61 3.00
C LYS A 39 4.39 7.24 1.83
N THR A 40 5.60 7.79 1.80
CA THR A 40 6.64 7.37 0.86
C THR A 40 7.07 5.95 1.19
N VAL A 41 7.15 5.10 0.17
CA VAL A 41 7.49 3.68 0.33
C VAL A 41 8.61 3.31 -0.62
N GLU A 42 9.45 2.36 -0.18
CA GLU A 42 10.37 1.67 -1.08
C GLU A 42 9.72 0.38 -1.52
N THR A 43 9.65 0.18 -2.84
CA THR A 43 9.05 -1.01 -3.43
C THR A 43 10.12 -2.00 -3.88
N GLY A 44 9.77 -3.28 -3.86
CA GLY A 44 10.60 -4.40 -4.27
C GLY A 44 10.07 -5.04 -5.55
N PHE A 45 10.01 -6.37 -5.54
CA PHE A 45 9.49 -7.10 -6.69
C PHE A 45 8.00 -6.85 -6.90
N SER A 46 7.60 -6.79 -8.17
CA SER A 46 6.18 -6.76 -8.55
C SER A 46 5.82 -8.03 -9.32
N SER A 47 4.75 -8.69 -8.90
CA SER A 47 4.29 -9.96 -9.47
C SER A 47 2.79 -10.12 -9.27
N ASN A 48 2.09 -10.71 -10.25
CA ASN A 48 0.65 -10.99 -10.18
C ASN A 48 -0.23 -9.78 -9.79
N GLY A 49 0.16 -8.57 -10.20
CA GLY A 49 -0.58 -7.34 -9.85
C GLY A 49 -0.35 -6.83 -8.41
N MET A 50 0.49 -7.52 -7.65
CA MET A 50 0.94 -7.10 -6.31
C MET A 50 2.37 -6.55 -6.40
N VAL A 51 2.70 -5.68 -5.46
CA VAL A 51 4.03 -5.09 -5.32
C VAL A 51 4.48 -5.24 -3.88
N GLU A 52 5.69 -5.72 -3.71
CA GLU A 52 6.36 -5.83 -2.43
C GLU A 52 6.75 -4.45 -1.89
N ILE A 53 6.51 -4.23 -0.59
CA ILE A 53 6.97 -3.06 0.14
C ILE A 53 8.18 -3.46 0.99
N LYS A 54 9.32 -2.84 0.69
CA LYS A 54 10.58 -3.04 1.41
C LYS A 54 10.69 -2.16 2.65
N SER A 55 10.15 -0.93 2.58
CA SER A 55 10.14 0.01 3.70
C SER A 55 9.08 1.09 3.53
N GLY A 56 8.74 1.80 4.62
CA GLY A 56 7.82 2.94 4.62
C GLY A 56 6.35 2.62 4.91
N LEU A 57 6.00 1.34 5.09
CA LEU A 57 4.65 0.87 5.43
C LEU A 57 4.71 -0.21 6.52
N SER A 58 3.79 -0.17 7.47
CA SER A 58 3.58 -1.21 8.48
C SER A 58 2.38 -2.09 8.14
N ASP A 59 2.43 -3.31 8.63
CA ASP A 59 1.39 -4.35 8.55
C ASP A 59 0.05 -3.99 9.20
N ARG A 60 0.04 -3.02 10.12
CA ARG A 60 -1.18 -2.53 10.77
C ARG A 60 -1.87 -1.40 10.01
N GLU A 61 -1.34 -1.00 8.85
CA GLU A 61 -1.83 0.17 8.12
C GLU A 61 -2.77 -0.22 6.99
N ASN A 62 -3.90 0.49 6.90
CA ASN A 62 -4.89 0.29 5.86
C ASN A 62 -4.54 1.15 4.63
N VAL A 63 -4.20 0.50 3.52
CA VAL A 63 -3.82 1.18 2.28
C VAL A 63 -5.05 1.47 1.40
N ILE A 64 -5.10 2.67 0.84
CA ILE A 64 -6.13 3.09 -0.11
C ILE A 64 -5.80 2.57 -1.51
N THR A 65 -6.62 1.66 -2.02
CA THR A 65 -6.45 1.02 -3.34
C THR A 65 -7.31 1.64 -4.45
N VAL A 66 -8.38 2.35 -4.08
CA VAL A 66 -9.38 2.92 -5.00
C VAL A 66 -9.76 4.33 -4.54
N GLY A 67 -10.03 5.25 -5.48
CA GLY A 67 -10.47 6.62 -5.17
C GLY A 67 -9.36 7.61 -4.82
N HIS A 68 -8.09 7.21 -4.97
CA HIS A 68 -6.91 8.04 -4.67
C HIS A 68 -6.63 9.15 -5.71
N LEU A 69 -7.23 9.08 -6.91
CA LEU A 69 -6.95 10.01 -8.03
C LEU A 69 -7.29 11.49 -7.73
N GLY A 70 -8.11 11.79 -6.72
CA GLY A 70 -8.44 13.15 -6.30
C GLY A 70 -8.05 13.48 -4.85
N LEU A 71 -7.33 12.57 -4.18
CA LEU A 71 -6.96 12.70 -2.78
C LEU A 71 -5.79 13.67 -2.63
N LYS A 72 -6.03 14.79 -1.93
CA LYS A 72 -4.95 15.64 -1.42
C LYS A 72 -4.36 14.99 -0.18
N ASN A 73 -3.11 15.34 0.16
CA ASN A 73 -2.55 14.95 1.45
C ASN A 73 -3.48 15.49 2.56
N GLU A 74 -3.80 14.64 3.54
CA GLU A 74 -4.71 14.94 4.67
C GLU A 74 -6.20 15.10 4.31
N ALA A 75 -6.64 14.61 3.14
CA ALA A 75 -8.06 14.61 2.85
C ALA A 75 -8.82 13.58 3.69
N LYS A 76 -10.06 13.92 4.08
CA LYS A 76 -10.97 13.00 4.76
C LYS A 76 -11.34 11.86 3.81
N VAL A 77 -11.26 10.63 4.30
CA VAL A 77 -11.55 9.41 3.56
C VAL A 77 -12.53 8.55 4.34
N VAL A 78 -13.39 7.84 3.61
CA VAL A 78 -14.32 6.87 4.19
C VAL A 78 -13.92 5.49 3.68
N VAL A 79 -13.59 4.60 4.61
CA VAL A 79 -13.26 3.21 4.29
C VAL A 79 -14.56 2.49 3.91
N ILE A 80 -14.69 2.14 2.64
CA ILE A 80 -15.86 1.46 2.06
C ILE A 80 -15.74 -0.07 2.07
N ASN A 81 -14.59 -0.60 2.49
CA ASN A 81 -14.32 -2.04 2.52
C ASN A 81 -13.46 -2.43 3.73
N ALA A 82 -13.91 -2.07 4.93
CA ALA A 82 -13.35 -2.64 6.14
C ALA A 82 -13.85 -4.09 6.22
N SER A 83 -13.00 -5.05 5.87
CA SER A 83 -13.26 -6.46 6.11
C SER A 83 -13.55 -6.62 7.61
N ALA A 84 -14.78 -6.98 7.92
CA ALA A 84 -15.25 -7.19 9.28
C ALA A 84 -14.63 -8.47 9.86
N GLU A 85 -13.39 -8.39 10.35
CA GLU A 85 -12.76 -9.52 11.09
C GLU A 85 -12.04 -9.09 12.38
N ASP A 86 -12.12 -7.82 12.82
CA ASP A 86 -11.66 -7.38 14.15
C ASP A 86 -12.84 -7.20 15.13
N ALA A 87 -13.70 -8.21 15.20
CA ALA A 87 -14.69 -8.34 16.26
C ALA A 87 -14.88 -9.81 16.63
N GLU A 88 -13.88 -10.41 17.29
CA GLU A 88 -14.14 -11.44 18.31
C GLU A 88 -13.07 -11.47 19.40
#